data_AF-A0A9X2YUT8-F1
#
_entry.id   AF-A0A9X2YUT8-F1
#
_cell.length_a   1.000
_cell.length_b   1.000
_cell.length_c   1.000
_cell.angle_alpha   90.00
_cell.angle_beta   90.00
_cell.angle_gamma   90.00
#
_symmetry.space_group_name_H-M   'P 1'
#
loop_
_entity.id
_entity.type
_entity.pdbx_description
1 polymer ?
#
loop_
_entity_poly.entity_id
_entity_poly.type
_entity_poly.pdbx_seq_one_letter_code
_entity_poly.pdbx_strand_id
1 'polypeptide(L)' 'MADKKPQKNHYVDNGWPVSADGDHPVSELAADRTGALSPFGELTFPLPVEDLPYTHPVTVINK' A
#
# COMPACT_ATOMS: atom_id res chain seq x y z
N MET A 1 1.89 -7.06 60.51
CA MET A 1 2.40 -7.18 59.13
C MET A 1 1.25 -6.84 58.19
N ALA A 2 1.40 -5.89 57.26
CA ALA A 2 0.32 -5.48 56.37
C ALA A 2 0.43 -6.22 55.03
N ASP A 3 -0.64 -6.92 54.64
CA ASP A 3 -0.75 -7.66 53.38
C ASP A 3 -0.64 -6.72 52.17
N LYS A 4 0.41 -6.91 51.37
CA LYS A 4 0.66 -6.13 50.15
C LYS A 4 -0.11 -6.76 48.99
N LYS A 5 -1.29 -6.21 48.65
CA LYS A 5 -2.05 -6.62 47.47
C LYS A 5 -1.26 -6.30 46.19
N PRO A 6 -1.21 -7.21 45.20
CA PRO A 6 -0.51 -6.97 43.94
C PRO A 6 -1.19 -5.82 43.18
N GLN A 7 -0.41 -4.82 42.80
CA GLN A 7 -0.85 -3.71 41.95
C GLN A 7 -1.22 -4.32 40.58
N LYS A 8 -2.49 -4.21 40.19
CA LYS A 8 -2.93 -4.60 38.85
C LYS A 8 -2.32 -3.58 37.89
N ASN A 9 -1.49 -4.03 36.95
CA ASN A 9 -0.99 -3.17 35.88
C ASN A 9 -2.21 -2.56 35.18
N HIS A 10 -2.40 -1.25 35.36
CA HIS A 10 -3.50 -0.53 34.75
C HIS A 10 -3.40 -0.69 33.23
N TYR A 11 -4.55 -0.96 32.60
CA TYR A 11 -4.65 -1.00 31.14
C TYR A 11 -4.13 0.33 30.58
N VAL A 12 -3.07 0.27 29.78
CA VAL A 12 -2.60 1.40 29.00
C VAL A 12 -3.34 1.34 27.69
N ASP A 13 -4.28 2.26 27.50
CA ASP A 13 -4.89 2.44 26.19
C ASP A 13 -3.83 3.05 25.27
N ASN A 14 -3.46 2.33 24.21
CA ASN A 14 -2.50 2.80 23.24
C ASN A 14 -3.00 4.00 22.42
N GLY A 15 -4.21 4.49 22.68
CA GLY A 15 -4.72 5.77 22.20
C GLY A 15 -4.74 5.82 20.69
N TRP A 16 -5.84 5.37 20.09
CA TRP A 16 -6.08 5.70 18.67
C TRP A 16 -6.01 7.22 18.48
N PRO A 17 -5.40 7.71 17.39
CA PRO A 17 -5.34 9.15 17.15
C PRO A 17 -6.76 9.71 17.16
N VAL A 18 -6.97 10.75 17.96
CA VAL A 18 -8.26 11.42 18.07
C VAL A 18 -8.57 12.02 16.71
N SER A 19 -9.53 11.41 16.02
CA SER A 19 -10.05 11.90 14.73
C SER A 19 -11.29 12.76 15.01
N ALA A 20 -11.65 13.67 14.10
CA ALA A 20 -12.86 14.48 14.28
C ALA A 20 -14.12 13.59 14.33
N ASP A 21 -15.22 14.08 14.90
CA ASP A 21 -16.48 13.31 14.96
C ASP A 21 -16.94 12.97 13.53
N GLY A 22 -16.97 11.67 13.23
CA GLY A 22 -17.31 11.13 11.91
C GLY A 22 -16.11 10.81 11.01
N ASP A 23 -14.89 11.04 11.47
CA ASP A 23 -13.66 10.68 10.78
C ASP A 23 -13.18 9.29 11.22
N HIS A 24 -12.72 8.49 10.26
CA HIS A 24 -12.21 7.15 10.52
C HIS A 24 -10.68 7.22 10.50
N PRO A 25 -9.95 6.60 11.44
CA PRO A 25 -8.51 6.48 11.34
C PRO A 25 -8.16 5.56 10.17
N VAL A 26 -8.14 6.11 8.96
CA VAL A 26 -7.79 5.41 7.73
C VAL A 26 -6.27 5.48 7.62
N SER A 27 -5.60 4.36 7.87
CA SER A 27 -4.25 4.15 7.36
C SER A 27 -4.37 3.63 5.93
N GLU A 28 -4.24 4.52 4.94
CA GLU A 28 -3.96 4.10 3.56
C GLU A 28 -2.54 3.51 3.54
N LEU A 29 -2.44 2.19 3.79
CA LEU A 29 -1.18 1.49 3.66
C LEU A 29 -0.72 1.59 2.20
N ALA A 30 0.31 2.38 1.94
CA ALA A 30 0.93 2.54 0.62
C ALA A 30 1.78 1.30 0.21
N ALA A 31 1.25 0.09 0.42
CA ALA A 31 1.84 -1.24 0.24
C ALA A 31 2.65 -1.82 1.42
N ASP A 32 2.51 -3.14 1.63
CA ASP A 32 3.18 -3.94 2.67
C ASP A 32 4.72 -4.02 2.52
N ARG A 33 5.26 -3.58 1.37
CA ARG A 33 6.68 -3.66 1.04
C ARG A 33 7.17 -2.35 0.46
N THR A 34 8.37 -1.94 0.87
CA THR A 34 9.08 -0.80 0.30
C THR A 34 9.41 -1.08 -1.17
N GLY A 35 9.02 -0.16 -2.05
CA GLY A 35 9.32 -0.25 -3.48
C GLY A 35 8.43 0.67 -4.31
N ALA A 36 8.69 0.75 -5.62
CA ALA A 36 7.78 1.41 -6.53
C ALA A 36 6.44 0.64 -6.55
N LEU A 37 5.33 1.35 -6.39
CA LEU A 37 3.98 0.78 -6.50
C LEU A 37 3.67 0.24 -7.90
N SER A 38 4.50 0.59 -8.88
CA SER A 38 4.49 0.04 -10.22
C SER A 38 5.52 -1.08 -10.34
N PRO A 39 5.15 -2.23 -10.95
CA PRO A 39 6.11 -3.27 -11.30
C PRO A 39 7.14 -2.80 -12.34
N PHE A 40 6.89 -1.66 -13.00
CA PHE A 40 7.77 -1.05 -14.01
C PHE A 40 8.65 0.09 -13.44
N GLY A 41 8.69 0.26 -12.12
CA GLY A 41 9.48 1.32 -11.49
C GLY A 41 8.91 2.71 -11.79
N GLU A 42 9.72 3.59 -12.35
CA GLU A 42 9.37 4.98 -12.69
C GLU A 42 8.62 5.13 -14.02
N LEU A 43 8.42 4.02 -14.74
CA LEU A 43 7.74 4.03 -16.04
C LEU A 43 6.27 4.39 -15.89
N THR A 44 5.86 5.47 -16.54
CA THR A 44 4.47 5.94 -16.57
C THR A 44 3.80 5.51 -17.87
N PHE A 45 2.60 4.94 -17.75
CA PHE A 45 1.78 4.55 -18.90
C PHE A 45 0.68 5.59 -19.16
N PRO A 46 0.20 5.71 -20.41
CA PRO A 46 0.63 4.98 -21.61
C PRO A 46 1.97 5.49 -22.17
N LEU A 47 2.71 4.62 -22.86
CA LEU A 47 3.92 5.02 -23.60
C LEU A 47 3.54 5.66 -24.94
N PRO A 48 4.37 6.59 -25.46
CA PRO A 48 4.30 7.00 -26.85
C PRO A 48 4.36 5.81 -27.80
N VAL A 49 3.65 5.89 -28.93
CA VAL A 49 3.56 4.78 -29.90
C VAL A 49 4.93 4.33 -30.41
N GLU A 50 5.83 5.29 -30.63
CA GLU A 50 7.19 5.04 -31.13
C GLU A 50 8.09 4.27 -30.14
N ASP A 51 7.71 4.27 -28.86
CA ASP A 51 8.45 3.57 -27.79
C ASP A 51 7.87 2.17 -27.50
N LEU A 52 6.76 1.80 -28.15
CA LEU A 52 6.15 0.49 -27.93
C LEU A 52 6.98 -0.60 -28.63
N PRO A 53 7.38 -1.68 -27.94
CA PRO A 53 8.07 -2.81 -28.57
C PRO A 53 7.12 -3.71 -29.39
N TYR A 54 5.89 -3.25 -29.65
CA TYR A 54 4.86 -4.01 -30.35
C TYR A 54 5.13 -4.04 -31.85
N THR A 55 5.23 -5.24 -32.41
CA THR A 55 5.25 -5.45 -33.87
C THR A 55 3.95 -6.11 -34.29
N HIS A 56 3.21 -5.48 -35.22
CA HIS A 56 1.96 -6.04 -35.71
C HIS A 56 2.24 -7.31 -36.55
N PRO A 57 1.65 -8.47 -36.23
CA PRO A 57 1.89 -9.68 -36.99
C PRO A 57 1.29 -9.56 -38.40
N VAL A 58 2.05 -9.98 -39.41
CA VAL A 58 1.59 -10.01 -40.80
C VAL A 58 1.66 -11.44 -41.30
N THR A 59 0.52 -11.96 -41.78
CA THR A 59 0.44 -13.27 -42.42
C THR A 59 0.60 -13.10 -43.93
N VAL A 60 1.64 -13.73 -44.51
CA VAL A 60 1.80 -13.84 -45.97
C VAL A 60 1.30 -15.22 -46.41
N ILE A 61 0.25 -15.24 -47.22
CA ILE A 61 -0.29 -16.48 -47.79
C ILE A 61 0.51 -16.85 -49.04
N ASN A 62 0.96 -18.11 -49.15
CA ASN A 62 1.59 -18.61 -50.36
C ASN A 62 0.56 -18.64 -51.51
N LYS A 63 0.90 -18.00 -52.64
CA LYS A 63 0.09 -17.97 -53.86
C LYS A 63 0.49 -19.09 -54.81
#